data_AF-A0A6B0SAA0-F1
#
_entry.id   AF-A0A6B0SAA0-F1
#
_cell.length_a   1.000
_cell.length_b   1.000
_cell.length_c   1.000
_cell.angle_alpha   90.00
_cell.angle_beta   90.00
_cell.angle_gamma   90.00
#
_symmetry.space_group_name_H-M   'P 1'
#
loop_
_entity.id
_entity.type
_entity.pdbx_description
1 polymer ?
#
loop_
_entity_poly.entity_id
_entity_poly.type
_entity_poly.pdbx_seq_one_letter_code
_entity_poly.pdbx_strand_id
1 'polypeptide(L)'
;MAETLEFNDVYQEVKGSMNDSRLRLNRQGINFKNSKTGNVDNIQAGELTEGIWPWVALGHGLKLLMRNGHVYKYDGFGESEFEKLSDFLKTHYCLELMEKDLCVKGWNWGTVKFCGQLLSLDIGDQPVFEILLSNVSQYTTGKNGVTPEFHQNDDTEVSLMEVCF
;
A
#
# COMPACT_ATOMS: atom_id res chain seq x y z
N MET A 1 -12.38 12.71 21.10
CA MET A 1 -11.73 12.14 19.90
C MET A 1 -10.89 13.23 19.27
N ALA A 2 -9.67 12.91 18.82
CA ALA A 2 -8.76 13.88 18.22
C ALA A 2 -9.31 14.36 16.87
N GLU A 3 -9.28 15.66 16.61
CA GLU A 3 -9.77 16.22 15.35
C GLU A 3 -8.82 15.99 14.18
N THR A 4 -7.54 15.76 14.50
CA THR A 4 -6.48 15.47 13.55
C THR A 4 -5.50 14.45 14.15
N LEU A 5 -4.96 13.58 13.31
CA LEU A 5 -3.81 12.73 13.65
C LEU A 5 -2.63 13.10 12.75
N GLU A 6 -1.42 13.07 13.30
CA GLU A 6 -0.20 13.37 12.56
C GLU A 6 0.89 12.35 12.89
N PHE A 7 1.56 11.89 11.85
CA PHE A 7 2.65 10.92 11.89
C PHE A 7 3.80 11.50 11.09
N ASN A 8 4.96 11.69 11.73
CA ASN A 8 6.12 12.34 11.11
C ASN A 8 7.18 11.36 10.60
N ASP A 9 7.16 10.14 11.11
CA ASP A 9 8.18 9.12 10.88
C ASP A 9 7.57 7.92 10.13
N VAL A 10 6.86 8.22 9.04
CA VAL A 10 6.23 7.21 8.17
C VAL A 10 6.83 7.27 6.77
N TYR A 11 6.72 6.17 6.06
CA TYR A 11 7.39 5.98 4.78
C TYR A 11 6.35 5.67 3.72
N GLN A 12 6.59 6.13 2.50
CA GLN A 12 5.85 5.64 1.34
C GLN A 12 6.79 4.80 0.49
N GLU A 13 6.40 3.54 0.31
CA GLU A 13 7.09 2.65 -0.61
C GLU A 13 6.73 3.04 -2.05
N VAL A 14 7.72 3.48 -2.81
CA VAL A 14 7.59 3.77 -4.24
C VAL A 14 8.69 3.02 -4.98
N LYS A 15 8.30 1.95 -5.69
CA LYS A 15 9.20 1.13 -6.54
C LYS A 15 10.43 0.65 -5.76
N GLY A 16 10.21 0.10 -4.57
CA GLY A 16 11.22 -0.41 -3.64
C GLY A 16 11.93 0.65 -2.80
N SER A 17 11.71 1.94 -3.07
CA SER A 17 12.31 3.03 -2.28
C SER A 17 11.38 3.46 -1.15
N MET A 18 11.89 3.49 0.08
CA MET A 18 11.16 3.97 1.25
C MET A 18 11.38 5.46 1.40
N ASN A 19 10.39 6.25 1.01
CA ASN A 19 10.48 7.71 1.04
C ASN A 19 9.95 8.27 2.35
N ASP A 20 10.82 8.92 3.13
CA ASP A 20 10.48 9.63 4.37
C ASP A 20 9.36 10.63 4.14
N SER A 21 8.33 10.57 4.98
CA SER A 21 7.12 11.33 4.72
C SER A 21 6.36 11.67 5.99
N ARG A 22 5.51 12.70 5.88
CA ARG A 22 4.60 13.11 6.94
C ARG A 22 3.17 12.86 6.52
N LEU A 23 2.44 12.12 7.34
CA LEU A 23 1.04 11.81 7.14
C LEU A 23 0.19 12.57 8.15
N ARG A 24 -0.79 13.33 7.67
CA ARG A 24 -1.75 14.04 8.51
C ARG A 24 -3.17 13.68 8.10
N LEU A 25 -3.94 13.14 9.04
CA LEU A 25 -5.36 12.85 8.87
C LEU A 25 -6.18 13.96 9.50
N ASN A 26 -7.21 14.41 8.80
CA ASN A 26 -8.20 15.38 9.28
C ASN A 26 -9.60 14.95 8.83
N ARG A 27 -10.65 15.69 9.20
CA ARG A 27 -12.04 15.31 8.84
C ARG A 27 -12.33 15.27 7.34
N GLN A 28 -11.62 16.05 6.52
CA GLN A 28 -11.82 16.12 5.07
C GLN A 28 -11.11 14.97 4.34
N GLY A 29 -9.98 14.52 4.90
CA GLY A 29 -9.17 13.48 4.28
C GLY A 29 -7.78 13.38 4.87
N ILE A 30 -6.90 12.76 4.09
CA ILE A 30 -5.54 12.41 4.47
C ILE A 30 -4.58 13.19 3.57
N ASN A 31 -3.66 13.92 4.19
CA ASN A 31 -2.64 14.67 3.51
C ASN A 31 -1.30 14.00 3.76
N PHE A 32 -0.63 13.66 2.67
CA PHE A 32 0.67 13.03 2.69
C PHE A 32 1.67 13.97 2.07
N LYS A 33 2.77 14.25 2.76
CA LYS A 33 3.85 15.09 2.26
C LYS A 33 5.15 14.30 2.22
N ASN A 34 5.68 14.11 1.02
CA ASN A 34 7.00 13.53 0.82
C ASN A 34 8.08 14.51 1.29
N SER A 35 8.99 14.06 2.15
CA SER A 35 10.01 14.92 2.76
C SER A 35 11.14 15.29 1.79
N LYS A 36 11.45 14.42 0.82
CA LYS A 36 12.50 14.63 -0.19
C LYS A 36 12.04 15.58 -1.30
N THR A 37 10.84 15.36 -1.85
CA THR A 37 10.33 16.14 -3.00
C THR A 37 9.47 17.33 -2.59
N GLY A 38 8.91 17.32 -1.37
CA GLY A 38 7.96 18.31 -0.91
C GLY A 38 6.56 18.17 -1.52
N ASN A 39 6.35 17.19 -2.41
CA ASN A 39 5.06 16.91 -3.03
C ASN A 39 4.03 16.53 -1.96
N VAL A 40 2.81 17.03 -2.14
CA VAL A 40 1.70 16.78 -1.24
C VAL A 40 0.58 16.07 -1.98
N ASP A 41 0.28 14.84 -1.57
CA ASP A 41 -0.88 14.08 -2.02
C ASP A 41 -2.03 14.32 -1.04
N ASN A 42 -3.21 14.64 -1.58
CA ASN A 42 -4.42 14.85 -0.78
C ASN A 42 -5.45 13.79 -1.16
N ILE A 43 -5.74 12.90 -0.22
CA ILE A 43 -6.68 11.80 -0.34
C ILE A 43 -7.99 12.24 0.30
N GLN A 44 -9.06 12.30 -0.48
CA GLN A 44 -10.37 12.68 0.05
C GLN A 44 -11.00 11.53 0.82
N ALA A 45 -11.52 11.80 2.02
CA ALA A 45 -12.15 10.78 2.86
C ALA A 45 -13.28 10.03 2.15
N GLY A 46 -14.09 10.74 1.36
CA GLY A 46 -15.24 10.17 0.64
C GLY A 46 -14.87 9.26 -0.54
N GLU A 47 -13.60 9.21 -0.92
CA GLU A 47 -13.11 8.32 -1.99
C GLU A 47 -12.53 7.02 -1.45
N LEU A 48 -12.27 6.93 -0.14
CA LEU A 48 -11.75 5.73 0.50
C LEU A 48 -12.81 4.63 0.53
N THR A 49 -12.41 3.42 0.15
CA THR A 49 -13.29 2.24 0.14
C THR A 49 -12.83 1.16 1.09
N GLU A 50 -11.53 1.00 1.30
CA GLU A 50 -10.98 -0.06 2.15
C GLU A 50 -9.71 0.43 2.85
N GLY A 51 -9.54 0.03 4.11
CA GLY A 51 -8.33 0.23 4.89
C GLY A 51 -7.83 -1.11 5.40
N ILE A 52 -6.57 -1.43 5.13
CA ILE A 52 -5.92 -2.66 5.56
C ILE A 52 -4.69 -2.30 6.39
N TRP A 53 -4.51 -3.03 7.48
CA TRP A 53 -3.38 -2.96 8.39
C TRP A 53 -2.54 -4.24 8.31
N PRO A 54 -1.60 -4.34 7.35
CA PRO A 54 -0.70 -5.48 7.25
C PRO A 54 0.57 -5.27 8.09
N TRP A 55 1.19 -6.37 8.51
CA TRP A 55 2.61 -6.37 8.86
C TRP A 55 3.48 -6.19 7.61
N VAL A 56 4.48 -5.29 7.67
CA VAL A 56 5.34 -4.92 6.54
C VAL A 56 6.82 -4.94 6.94
N ALA A 57 7.70 -4.59 5.99
CA ALA A 57 9.16 -4.62 6.22
C ALA A 57 9.60 -3.73 7.40
N LEU A 58 8.90 -2.60 7.60
CA LEU A 58 9.15 -1.67 8.70
C LEU A 58 7.89 -1.53 9.57
N GLY A 59 7.77 -2.41 10.57
CA GLY A 59 6.64 -2.39 11.51
C GLY A 59 5.32 -2.75 10.83
N HIS A 60 4.30 -1.92 11.02
CA HIS A 60 3.01 -2.06 10.34
C HIS A 60 2.84 -1.04 9.22
N GLY A 61 1.98 -1.42 8.27
CA GLY A 61 1.57 -0.56 7.18
C GLY A 61 0.12 -0.11 7.32
N LEU A 62 -0.21 0.99 6.66
CA LEU A 62 -1.55 1.43 6.35
C LEU A 62 -1.71 1.40 4.83
N LYS A 63 -2.52 0.45 4.36
CA LYS A 63 -2.91 0.36 2.95
C LYS A 63 -4.32 0.89 2.79
N LEU A 64 -4.50 1.87 1.92
CA LEU A 64 -5.77 2.51 1.62
C LEU A 64 -6.14 2.27 0.15
N LEU A 65 -7.32 1.71 -0.08
CA LEU A 65 -7.90 1.55 -1.40
C LEU A 65 -8.93 2.66 -1.65
N MET A 66 -8.84 3.24 -2.84
CA MET A 66 -9.76 4.27 -3.31
C MET A 66 -10.77 3.69 -4.29
N ARG A 67 -11.94 4.34 -4.40
CA ARG A 67 -13.00 3.96 -5.36
C ARG A 67 -12.53 3.93 -6.81
N ASN A 68 -11.55 4.75 -7.17
CA ASN A 68 -10.95 4.78 -8.51
C ASN A 68 -9.92 3.67 -8.76
N GLY A 69 -9.69 2.78 -7.77
CA GLY A 69 -8.73 1.69 -7.85
C GLY A 69 -7.29 2.06 -7.51
N HIS A 70 -7.01 3.33 -7.17
CA HIS A 70 -5.70 3.73 -6.64
C HIS A 70 -5.49 3.19 -5.24
N VAL A 71 -4.23 2.87 -4.95
CA VAL A 71 -3.81 2.30 -3.67
C VAL A 71 -2.69 3.15 -3.11
N TYR A 72 -2.88 3.58 -1.87
CA TYR A 72 -1.83 4.25 -1.10
C TYR A 72 -1.31 3.28 -0.05
N LYS A 73 0.01 3.17 0.04
CA LYS A 73 0.70 2.35 1.03
C LYS A 73 1.63 3.24 1.84
N TYR A 74 1.46 3.19 3.15
CA TYR A 74 2.29 3.90 4.11
C TYR A 74 2.83 2.88 5.10
N ASP A 75 4.12 2.92 5.37
CA ASP A 75 4.82 1.96 6.23
C ASP A 75 5.46 2.70 7.43
N GLY A 76 5.92 1.94 8.42
CA GLY A 76 6.65 2.48 9.58
C GLY A 76 5.79 2.73 10.82
N PHE A 77 4.54 2.25 10.84
CA PHE A 77 3.68 2.45 12.00
C PHE A 77 4.01 1.48 13.14
N GLY A 78 3.85 1.97 14.37
CA GLY A 78 3.91 1.14 15.58
C GLY A 78 2.59 0.40 15.84
N GLU A 79 2.65 -0.73 16.54
CA GLU A 79 1.46 -1.51 16.91
C GLU A 79 0.47 -0.70 17.77
N SER A 80 0.98 0.13 18.67
CA SER A 80 0.16 1.04 19.51
C SER A 80 -0.59 2.09 18.70
N GLU A 81 -0.31 2.22 17.41
CA GLU A 81 -0.96 3.17 16.53
C GLU A 81 -2.23 2.64 15.87
N PHE A 82 -2.45 1.33 15.93
CA PHE A 82 -3.62 0.69 15.34
C PHE A 82 -4.93 1.21 15.93
N GLU A 83 -5.09 1.20 17.27
CA GLU A 83 -6.34 1.62 17.92
C GLU A 83 -6.69 3.07 17.58
N LYS A 84 -5.71 3.99 17.66
CA LYS A 84 -5.94 5.40 17.35
C LYS A 84 -6.33 5.62 15.88
N LEU A 85 -5.75 4.88 14.94
CA LEU A 85 -6.08 4.98 13.51
C LEU A 85 -7.45 4.36 13.23
N SER A 86 -7.72 3.18 13.77
CA SER A 86 -8.99 2.47 13.61
C SER A 86 -10.16 3.32 14.11
N ASP A 87 -10.05 3.89 15.32
CA ASP A 87 -11.08 4.77 15.88
C ASP A 87 -11.29 6.04 15.04
N PHE A 88 -10.21 6.62 14.51
CA PHE A 88 -10.28 7.82 13.68
C PHE A 88 -10.96 7.54 12.34
N LEU A 89 -10.54 6.49 11.63
CA LEU A 89 -11.12 6.07 10.34
C LEU A 89 -12.60 5.69 10.51
N LYS A 90 -12.94 4.97 11.58
CA LYS A 90 -14.32 4.58 11.87
C LYS A 90 -15.22 5.78 12.19
N THR A 91 -14.73 6.70 13.01
CA THR A 91 -15.51 7.88 13.44
C THR A 91 -15.68 8.90 12.33
N HIS A 92 -14.62 9.21 11.58
CA HIS A 92 -14.61 10.33 10.64
C HIS A 92 -14.89 9.90 9.20
N TYR A 93 -14.46 8.71 8.79
CA TYR A 93 -14.57 8.26 7.39
C TYR A 93 -15.58 7.12 7.22
N CYS A 94 -16.21 6.65 8.31
CA CYS A 94 -17.09 5.48 8.31
C CYS A 94 -16.42 4.24 7.72
N LEU A 95 -15.11 4.09 7.96
CA LEU A 95 -14.27 3.05 7.36
C LEU A 95 -13.65 2.19 8.46
N GLU A 96 -13.83 0.88 8.36
CA GLU A 96 -13.21 -0.08 9.29
C GLU A 96 -11.81 -0.46 8.80
N LEU A 97 -10.83 -0.36 9.71
CA LEU A 97 -9.45 -0.77 9.44
C LEU A 97 -9.30 -2.26 9.74
N MET A 98 -9.01 -3.05 8.70
CA MET A 98 -8.92 -4.51 8.81
C MET A 98 -7.48 -4.96 9.02
N GLU A 99 -7.24 -5.72 10.10
CA GLU A 99 -5.99 -6.46 10.27
C GLU A 99 -5.94 -7.63 9.30
N LYS A 100 -5.03 -7.56 8.33
CA LYS A 100 -4.86 -8.61 7.33
C LYS A 100 -3.40 -8.72 6.92
N ASP A 101 -2.77 -9.79 7.37
CA ASP A 101 -1.38 -10.07 7.06
C ASP A 101 -1.20 -10.80 5.73
N LEU A 102 0.01 -10.62 5.18
CA LEU A 102 0.48 -11.34 4.00
C LEU A 102 0.74 -12.82 4.31
N CYS A 103 0.69 -13.66 3.28
CA CYS A 103 0.99 -15.07 3.42
C CYS A 103 2.50 -15.31 3.61
N VAL A 104 2.90 -15.73 4.81
CA VAL A 104 4.31 -16.01 5.17
C VAL A 104 4.72 -17.48 5.01
N LYS A 105 3.92 -18.29 4.31
CA LYS A 105 4.18 -19.74 4.17
C LYS A 105 5.33 -20.08 3.20
N GLY A 106 5.78 -19.12 2.39
CA GLY A 106 6.82 -19.33 1.38
C GLY A 106 6.37 -20.18 0.17
N TRP A 107 5.06 -20.36 0.00
CA TRP A 107 4.49 -21.11 -1.12
C TRP A 107 4.43 -20.23 -2.38
N ASN A 108 4.70 -20.83 -3.53
CA ASN A 108 4.75 -20.16 -4.84
C ASN A 108 3.61 -20.57 -5.79
N TRP A 109 2.56 -21.20 -5.26
CA TRP A 109 1.38 -21.64 -6.01
C TRP A 109 0.17 -20.91 -5.44
N GLY A 110 -0.77 -20.49 -6.29
CA GLY A 110 -1.90 -19.69 -5.86
C GLY A 110 -2.77 -19.25 -7.03
N THR A 111 -3.68 -18.32 -6.74
CA THR A 111 -4.53 -17.70 -7.76
C THR A 111 -4.06 -16.29 -8.01
N VAL A 112 -3.75 -15.97 -9.26
CA VAL A 112 -3.49 -14.60 -9.69
C VAL A 112 -4.82 -13.87 -9.87
N LYS A 113 -4.99 -12.72 -9.20
CA LYS A 113 -6.18 -11.90 -9.29
C LYS A 113 -5.83 -10.47 -9.67
N PHE A 114 -6.74 -9.84 -10.41
CA PHE A 114 -6.69 -8.42 -10.71
C PHE A 114 -7.79 -7.72 -9.92
N CYS A 115 -7.40 -6.83 -9.01
CA CYS A 115 -8.28 -6.01 -8.20
C CYS A 115 -8.05 -4.53 -8.56
N GLY A 116 -8.80 -4.03 -9.55
CA GLY A 116 -8.58 -2.68 -10.07
C GLY A 116 -7.20 -2.53 -10.70
N GLN A 117 -6.36 -1.67 -10.12
CA GLN A 117 -4.97 -1.47 -10.56
C GLN A 117 -3.95 -2.35 -9.81
N LEU A 118 -4.40 -3.33 -9.01
CA LEU A 118 -3.52 -4.28 -8.33
C LEU A 118 -3.56 -5.65 -9.00
N LEU A 119 -2.38 -6.21 -9.24
CA LEU A 119 -2.15 -7.62 -9.47
C LEU A 119 -1.79 -8.28 -8.13
N SER A 120 -2.56 -9.25 -7.66
CA SER A 120 -2.24 -10.03 -6.45
C SER A 120 -2.04 -11.50 -6.76
N LEU A 121 -1.13 -12.13 -6.02
CA LEU A 121 -1.03 -13.59 -5.96
C LEU A 121 -1.56 -14.05 -4.60
N ASP A 122 -2.67 -14.78 -4.60
CA ASP A 122 -3.35 -15.19 -3.37
C ASP A 122 -3.19 -16.68 -3.11
N ILE A 123 -2.98 -17.05 -1.85
CA ILE A 123 -3.01 -18.43 -1.35
C ILE A 123 -4.18 -18.56 -0.38
N GLY A 124 -5.29 -19.08 -0.89
CA GLY A 124 -6.58 -18.97 -0.20
C GLY A 124 -7.05 -17.52 -0.19
N ASP A 125 -7.29 -16.96 1.00
CA ASP A 125 -7.74 -15.59 1.20
C ASP A 125 -6.62 -14.61 1.58
N GLN A 126 -5.38 -15.10 1.66
CA GLN A 126 -4.19 -14.31 2.03
C GLN A 126 -3.36 -13.96 0.78
N PRO A 127 -3.15 -12.67 0.47
CA PRO A 127 -2.22 -12.27 -0.58
C PRO A 127 -0.78 -12.59 -0.15
N VAL A 128 0.00 -13.15 -1.06
CA VAL A 128 1.46 -13.36 -0.90
C VAL A 128 2.19 -12.06 -1.20
N PHE A 129 1.83 -11.45 -2.32
CA PHE A 129 2.33 -10.14 -2.74
C PHE A 129 1.31 -9.45 -3.64
N GLU A 130 1.52 -8.14 -3.80
CA GLU A 130 0.72 -7.29 -4.65
C GLU A 130 1.61 -6.36 -5.46
N ILE A 131 1.31 -6.23 -6.74
CA ILE A 131 2.02 -5.37 -7.68
C ILE A 131 1.03 -4.35 -8.22
N LEU A 132 1.35 -3.07 -8.04
CA LEU A 132 0.58 -1.98 -8.64
C LEU A 132 0.89 -1.91 -10.13
N LEU A 133 -0.15 -1.97 -10.97
CA LEU A 133 -0.01 -1.97 -12.43
C LEU A 133 0.64 -0.69 -12.95
N SER A 134 0.50 0.44 -12.25
CA SER A 134 1.21 1.68 -12.60
C SER A 134 2.73 1.59 -12.43
N ASN A 135 3.23 0.61 -11.68
CA ASN A 135 4.66 0.36 -11.53
C ASN A 135 5.20 -0.58 -12.62
N VAL A 136 4.32 -1.32 -13.30
CA VAL A 136 4.70 -2.21 -14.42
C VAL A 136 4.99 -1.35 -15.64
N SER A 137 6.18 -1.54 -16.22
CA SER A 137 6.64 -0.79 -17.39
C SER A 137 6.08 -1.35 -18.68
N GLN A 138 6.21 -2.67 -18.81
CA GLN A 138 5.69 -3.45 -19.92
C GLN A 138 5.39 -4.86 -19.43
N TYR A 139 4.61 -5.60 -20.21
CA TYR A 139 4.33 -6.99 -19.92
C TYR A 139 4.45 -7.81 -21.20
N THR A 140 5.03 -9.00 -21.05
CA THR A 140 5.13 -9.97 -22.13
C THR A 140 4.23 -11.15 -21.83
N THR A 141 3.42 -11.58 -22.80
CA THR A 141 2.53 -12.75 -22.65
C THR A 141 3.10 -13.95 -23.40
N GLY A 142 3.28 -15.06 -22.70
CA GLY A 142 3.56 -16.38 -23.27
C GLY A 142 2.31 -17.24 -23.39
N LYS A 143 2.46 -18.48 -23.86
CA LYS A 143 1.34 -19.43 -24.00
C LYS A 143 0.66 -19.77 -22.67
N ASN A 144 1.44 -19.82 -21.58
CA ASN A 144 0.98 -20.25 -20.25
C ASN A 144 1.39 -19.26 -19.14
N GLY A 145 1.90 -18.08 -19.49
CA GLY A 145 2.55 -17.22 -18.52
C GLY A 145 2.54 -15.75 -18.89
N VAL A 146 2.75 -14.91 -17.90
CA VAL A 146 2.84 -13.46 -18.04
C VAL A 146 4.09 -12.99 -17.32
N THR A 147 4.85 -12.11 -17.97
CA THR A 147 6.06 -11.53 -17.42
C THR A 147 5.89 -10.01 -17.35
N PRO A 148 5.41 -9.45 -16.22
CA PRO A 148 5.57 -8.03 -15.95
C PRO A 148 7.04 -7.67 -15.75
N GLU A 149 7.44 -6.59 -16.41
CA GLU A 149 8.79 -6.03 -16.36
C GLU A 149 8.74 -4.61 -15.77
N PHE A 150 9.77 -4.25 -15.00
CA PHE A 150 9.85 -3.03 -14.22
C PHE A 150 11.10 -2.23 -14.61
N HIS A 151 10.98 -0.91 -14.61
CA HIS A 151 12.16 -0.06 -14.74
C HIS A 151 12.94 -0.08 -13.44
N GLN A 152 14.27 -0.13 -13.55
CA GLN A 152 15.17 0.05 -12.42
C GLN A 152 14.88 1.37 -11.70
N ASN A 153 14.96 1.34 -10.37
CA ASN A 153 14.91 2.53 -9.55
C ASN A 153 16.32 2.83 -9.04
N ASP A 154 16.92 3.91 -9.53
CA ASP A 154 18.29 4.32 -9.14
C ASP A 154 18.38 4.77 -7.68
N ASP A 155 17.25 5.07 -7.04
CA ASP A 155 17.16 5.39 -5.61
C ASP A 155 17.12 4.13 -4.71
N THR A 156 17.27 2.91 -5.25
CA THR A 156 17.29 1.66 -4.46
C THR A 156 18.51 0.79 -4.75
N GLU A 157 19.06 0.17 -3.70
CA GLU A 157 20.16 -0.79 -3.85
C GLU A 157 19.71 -2.09 -4.55
N VAL A 158 18.47 -2.51 -4.26
CA VAL A 158 17.85 -3.69 -4.85
C VAL A 158 16.61 -3.26 -5.63
N SER A 159 16.56 -3.63 -6.91
CA SER A 159 15.45 -3.34 -7.81
C SER A 159 14.92 -4.64 -8.40
N LEU A 160 13.61 -4.86 -8.28
CA LEU A 160 12.91 -5.94 -8.96
C LEU A 160 12.81 -5.59 -10.45
N MET A 161 13.33 -6.45 -11.34
CA MET A 161 13.36 -6.19 -12.78
C MET A 161 12.25 -6.90 -13.55
N GLU A 162 12.00 -8.16 -13.21
CA GLU A 162 10.97 -8.97 -13.84
C GLU A 162 10.40 -9.97 -12.84
N VAL A 163 9.14 -10.35 -13.05
CA VAL A 163 8.52 -11.50 -12.38
C VAL A 163 7.87 -12.34 -13.47
N CYS A 164 8.10 -13.66 -13.46
CA CYS A 164 7.47 -14.58 -14.39
C CYS A 164 6.46 -15.46 -13.65
N PHE A 165 5.23 -15.50 -14.17
CA PHE A 165 4.16 -16.38 -13.72
C PHE A 165 3.92 -17.48 -14.74
#